data_AF-A0A248LFN9-F1
#
_entry.id   AF-A0A248LFN9-F1
#
_cell.length_a   1.000
_cell.length_b   1.000
_cell.length_c   1.000
_cell.angle_alpha   90.00
_cell.angle_beta   90.00
_cell.angle_gamma   90.00
#
_symmetry.space_group_name_H-M   'P 1'
#
loop_
_entity.id
_entity.type
_entity.pdbx_description
1 polymer ?
#
loop_
_entity_poly.entity_id
_entity_poly.type
_entity_poly.pdbx_seq_one_letter_code
_entity_poly.pdbx_strand_id
1 'polypeptide(L)'
;MGNLITKEYQGMSFVFREDGYFNMTKAAQAFGKQLQHFWNSPDTTEYVRVLEETHQIPMRITAMGRNGGTWAHPKLAIRFAQWLDVRFAVWCDSIIEDILTKKADLTITKPQESATVAASQAGFGLDMADYAGDFLRQ
;
A
#
# COMPACT_ATOMS: atom_id res chain seq x y z
N MET A 1 -1.51 -3.34 -22.39
CA MET A 1 -0.92 -3.68 -21.08
C MET A 1 -1.52 -2.70 -20.08
N GLY A 2 -2.13 -3.16 -18.99
CA GLY A 2 -2.65 -2.27 -17.95
C GLY A 2 -1.53 -1.51 -17.26
N ASN A 3 -1.82 -0.39 -16.61
CA ASN A 3 -0.76 0.34 -15.90
C ASN A 3 -0.25 -0.49 -14.72
N LEU A 4 1.03 -0.28 -14.40
CA LEU A 4 1.71 -0.97 -13.32
C LEU A 4 1.77 -0.08 -12.09
N ILE A 5 1.48 -0.66 -10.95
CA ILE A 5 1.51 -0.02 -9.63
C ILE A 5 2.63 -0.69 -8.84
N THR A 6 3.62 0.09 -8.40
CA THR A 6 4.71 -0.40 -7.55
C THR A 6 4.44 -0.02 -6.10
N LYS A 7 4.64 -0.97 -5.18
CA LYS A 7 4.52 -0.77 -3.74
C LYS A 7 5.75 -1.36 -3.03
N GLU A 8 6.19 -0.68 -1.98
CA GLU A 8 7.36 -1.08 -1.20
C GLU A 8 6.94 -1.80 0.08
N TYR A 9 7.63 -2.90 0.40
CA TYR A 9 7.50 -3.60 1.68
C TYR A 9 8.88 -4.04 2.16
N GLN A 10 9.28 -3.58 3.36
CA GLN A 10 10.58 -3.89 3.97
C GLN A 10 11.79 -3.61 3.05
N GLY A 11 11.71 -2.53 2.26
CA GLY A 11 12.77 -2.14 1.33
C GLY A 11 12.81 -2.94 0.02
N MET A 12 11.80 -3.76 -0.25
CA MET A 12 11.64 -4.49 -1.50
C MET A 12 10.45 -3.95 -2.31
N SER A 13 10.65 -3.82 -3.62
CA SER A 13 9.63 -3.35 -4.56
C SER A 13 8.79 -4.49 -5.13
N PHE A 14 7.47 -4.37 -5.03
CA PHE A 14 6.49 -5.32 -5.55
C PHE A 14 5.58 -4.67 -6.57
N VAL A 15 5.22 -5.41 -7.62
CA VAL A 15 4.51 -4.86 -8.78
C VAL A 15 3.13 -5.49 -8.91
N PHE A 16 2.12 -4.62 -8.99
CA PHE A 16 0.73 -4.93 -9.23
C PHE A 16 0.26 -4.29 -10.53
N ARG A 17 -0.88 -4.74 -11.04
CA ARG A 17 -1.62 -4.10 -12.13
C ARG A 17 -2.86 -3.42 -11.58
N GLU A 18 -3.44 -2.49 -12.33
CA GLU A 18 -4.71 -1.82 -11.99
C GLU A 18 -5.91 -2.78 -11.85
N ASP A 19 -5.84 -3.98 -12.45
CA ASP A 19 -6.84 -5.04 -12.29
C ASP A 19 -6.53 -5.97 -11.10
N GLY A 20 -5.60 -5.58 -10.23
CA GLY A 20 -5.22 -6.31 -9.03
C GLY A 20 -4.28 -7.50 -9.27
N TYR A 21 -3.90 -7.79 -10.52
CA TYR A 21 -2.93 -8.86 -10.78
C TYR A 21 -1.57 -8.58 -10.14
N PHE A 22 -0.97 -9.60 -9.54
CA PHE A 22 0.28 -9.50 -8.79
C PHE A 22 1.44 -10.23 -9.47
N ASN A 23 2.61 -9.59 -9.61
CA ASN A 23 3.78 -10.20 -10.27
C ASN A 23 4.48 -11.22 -9.36
N MET A 24 4.19 -12.50 -9.59
CA MET A 24 4.73 -13.60 -8.79
C MET A 24 6.22 -13.81 -9.01
N THR A 25 6.71 -13.60 -10.24
CA THR A 25 8.12 -13.84 -10.58
C THR A 25 9.04 -12.91 -9.81
N LYS A 26 8.76 -11.60 -9.83
CA LYS A 26 9.54 -10.61 -9.09
C LYS A 26 9.45 -10.82 -7.59
N ALA A 27 8.25 -11.16 -7.09
CA ALA A 27 8.07 -11.44 -5.67
C ALA A 27 8.85 -12.66 -5.19
N ALA A 28 8.78 -13.79 -5.92
CA ALA A 28 9.55 -14.98 -5.59
C ALA A 28 11.06 -14.69 -5.56
N GLN A 29 11.57 -13.91 -6.53
CA GLN A 29 12.97 -13.47 -6.55
C GLN A 29 13.35 -12.63 -5.33
N ALA A 30 12.51 -11.66 -4.95
CA ALA A 30 12.76 -10.81 -3.77
C ALA A 30 12.86 -11.62 -2.47
N PHE A 31 12.06 -12.69 -2.35
CA PHE A 31 12.11 -13.62 -1.21
C PHE A 31 13.13 -14.75 -1.36
N GLY A 32 13.93 -14.77 -2.42
CA GLY A 32 14.93 -15.83 -2.68
C GLY A 32 14.31 -17.21 -2.92
N LYS A 33 13.05 -17.28 -3.36
CA LYS A 33 12.30 -18.51 -3.59
C LYS A 33 12.18 -18.83 -5.08
N GLN A 34 12.20 -20.11 -5.44
CA GLN A 34 11.94 -20.55 -6.81
C GLN A 34 10.44 -20.66 -7.06
N LEU A 35 9.91 -19.88 -8.01
CA LEU A 35 8.48 -19.86 -8.32
C LEU A 35 7.93 -21.25 -8.70
N GLN A 36 8.73 -22.09 -9.37
CA GLN A 36 8.35 -23.47 -9.68
C GLN A 36 7.97 -24.30 -8.44
N HIS A 37 8.60 -24.07 -7.27
CA HIS A 37 8.26 -24.82 -6.06
C HIS A 37 6.84 -24.56 -5.58
N PHE A 38 6.33 -23.33 -5.79
CA PHE A 38 4.93 -23.02 -5.49
C PHE A 38 3.99 -23.85 -6.38
N TRP A 39 4.29 -23.94 -7.68
CA TRP A 39 3.46 -24.65 -8.65
C TRP A 39 3.56 -26.17 -8.56
N ASN A 40 4.71 -26.70 -8.16
CA ASN A 40 4.92 -28.14 -8.00
C ASN A 40 4.28 -28.71 -6.73
N SER A 41 3.75 -27.86 -5.84
CA SER A 41 3.02 -28.30 -4.66
C SER A 41 1.69 -28.94 -5.07
N PRO A 42 1.38 -30.17 -4.63
CA PRO A 42 0.08 -30.81 -4.90
C PRO A 42 -1.09 -29.96 -4.40
N ASP A 43 -0.98 -29.39 -3.20
CA ASP A 43 -2.00 -28.52 -2.61
C ASP A 43 -2.24 -27.27 -3.45
N THR A 44 -1.18 -26.67 -4.00
CA THR A 44 -1.32 -25.50 -4.88
C THR A 44 -1.99 -25.89 -6.19
N THR A 45 -1.61 -27.03 -6.76
CA THR A 45 -2.20 -27.52 -8.02
C THR A 45 -3.69 -27.77 -7.84
N GLU A 46 -4.09 -28.46 -6.77
CA GLU A 46 -5.49 -28.71 -6.46
C GLU A 46 -6.26 -27.40 -6.21
N TYR A 47 -5.70 -26.51 -5.40
CA TYR A 47 -6.33 -25.22 -5.09
C TYR A 47 -6.56 -24.37 -6.35
N VAL A 48 -5.57 -24.31 -7.25
CA VAL A 48 -5.68 -23.57 -8.51
C VAL A 48 -6.71 -24.20 -9.42
N ARG A 49 -6.74 -25.54 -9.52
CA ARG A 49 -7.74 -26.27 -10.30
C ARG A 49 -9.16 -25.90 -9.85
N VAL A 50 -9.43 -25.97 -8.55
CA VAL A 50 -10.74 -25.63 -7.97
C VAL A 50 -11.08 -24.15 -8.18
N LEU A 51 -10.11 -23.24 -8.06
CA LEU A 51 -10.35 -21.81 -8.34
C LEU A 51 -10.75 -21.57 -9.80
N GLU A 52 -10.05 -22.20 -10.75
CA GLU A 52 -10.34 -22.06 -12.19
C GLU A 52 -11.69 -22.69 -12.54
N GLU A 53 -12.03 -23.86 -11.98
CA GLU A 53 -13.35 -24.49 -12.11
C GLU A 53 -14.47 -23.61 -11.51
N THR A 54 -14.23 -22.98 -10.36
CA THR A 54 -15.25 -22.17 -9.67
C THR A 54 -15.50 -20.84 -10.39
N HIS A 55 -14.45 -20.20 -10.90
CA HIS A 55 -14.54 -18.86 -11.48
C HIS A 55 -14.54 -18.82 -13.00
N GLN A 56 -14.29 -19.96 -13.66
CA GLN A 56 -14.29 -20.08 -15.12
C GLN A 56 -13.32 -19.10 -15.81
N ILE A 57 -12.20 -18.79 -15.14
CA ILE A 57 -11.13 -17.91 -15.63
C ILE A 57 -9.77 -18.49 -15.23
N PRO A 58 -8.69 -18.25 -15.98
CA PRO A 58 -7.36 -18.66 -15.58
C PRO A 58 -6.87 -17.88 -14.35
N MET A 59 -6.18 -18.55 -13.43
CA MET A 59 -5.64 -17.89 -12.22
C MET A 59 -4.26 -17.25 -12.42
N ARG A 60 -3.61 -17.51 -13.56
CA ARG A 60 -2.36 -16.86 -13.92
C ARG A 60 -2.27 -16.52 -15.41
N ILE A 61 -1.46 -15.51 -15.70
CA ILE A 61 -1.06 -15.16 -17.06
C ILE A 61 0.45 -14.95 -17.12
N THR A 62 1.06 -15.28 -18.25
CA THR A 62 2.49 -15.06 -18.48
C THR A 62 2.68 -13.95 -19.50
N ALA A 63 3.52 -12.97 -19.17
CA ALA A 63 3.91 -11.90 -20.09
C ALA A 63 5.43 -11.94 -20.32
N MET A 64 5.85 -11.69 -21.57
CA MET A 64 7.27 -11.57 -21.93
C MET A 64 7.74 -10.12 -21.89
N GLY A 65 9.06 -9.91 -21.93
CA GLY A 65 9.70 -8.58 -22.01
C GLY A 65 10.18 -8.03 -20.66
N ARG A 66 10.63 -6.77 -20.65
CA ARG A 66 11.31 -6.12 -19.50
C ARG A 66 10.45 -6.07 -18.23
N ASN A 67 9.13 -5.92 -18.39
CA ASN A 67 8.16 -5.95 -17.29
C ASN A 67 7.34 -7.26 -17.28
N GLY A 68 7.88 -8.31 -17.90
CA GLY A 68 7.26 -9.62 -17.96
C GLY A 68 7.27 -10.38 -16.63
N GLY A 69 6.85 -11.63 -16.70
CA GLY A 69 6.73 -12.53 -15.56
C GLY A 69 5.42 -13.29 -15.55
N THR A 70 5.24 -14.10 -14.52
CA THR A 70 3.97 -14.74 -14.20
C THR A 70 3.17 -13.83 -13.28
N TRP A 71 1.95 -13.53 -13.65
CA TRP A 71 1.04 -12.69 -12.90
C TRP A 71 -0.10 -13.52 -12.34
N ALA A 72 -0.34 -13.44 -11.03
CA ALA A 72 -1.46 -14.09 -10.36
C ALA A 72 -2.70 -13.19 -10.37
N HIS A 73 -3.85 -13.77 -10.67
CA HIS A 73 -5.15 -13.16 -10.43
C HIS A 73 -5.30 -12.86 -8.92
N PRO A 74 -6.00 -11.79 -8.50
CA PRO A 74 -6.20 -11.43 -7.09
C PRO A 74 -6.59 -12.61 -6.18
N LYS A 75 -7.50 -13.47 -6.66
CA LYS A 75 -7.97 -14.66 -5.93
C LYS A 75 -6.88 -15.70 -5.64
N LEU A 76 -5.83 -15.75 -6.44
CA LEU A 76 -4.66 -16.61 -6.22
C LEU A 76 -3.51 -15.86 -5.52
N ALA A 77 -3.38 -14.55 -5.76
CA ALA A 77 -2.26 -13.74 -5.30
C ALA A 77 -2.01 -13.85 -3.80
N ILE A 78 -3.07 -13.85 -2.98
CA ILE A 78 -2.96 -13.95 -1.51
C ILE A 78 -2.45 -15.31 -1.08
N ARG A 79 -2.92 -16.40 -1.70
CA ARG A 79 -2.43 -17.75 -1.40
C ARG A 79 -0.94 -17.89 -1.74
N PHE A 80 -0.52 -17.30 -2.86
CA PHE A 80 0.91 -17.24 -3.21
C PHE A 80 1.71 -16.38 -2.23
N ALA A 81 1.19 -15.22 -1.81
CA ALA A 81 1.85 -14.36 -0.84
C ALA A 81 2.02 -15.06 0.52
N GLN A 82 1.02 -15.83 0.98
CA GLN A 82 1.12 -16.64 2.20
C GLN A 82 2.25 -17.67 2.13
N TRP A 83 2.47 -18.27 0.97
CA TRP A 83 3.57 -19.20 0.75
C TRP A 83 4.95 -18.50 0.80
N LEU A 84 5.03 -17.22 0.45
CA LEU A 84 6.24 -16.42 0.63
C LEU A 84 6.49 -16.10 2.10
N ASP A 85 5.54 -15.40 2.73
CA ASP A 85 5.54 -15.01 4.15
C ASP A 85 4.12 -14.57 4.57
N VAL A 86 3.72 -14.90 5.80
CA VAL A 86 2.36 -14.63 6.29
C VAL A 86 2.13 -13.13 6.51
N ARG A 87 3.12 -12.38 7.00
CA ARG A 87 2.97 -10.93 7.23
C ARG A 87 2.89 -10.18 5.91
N PHE A 88 3.71 -10.60 4.95
CA PHE A 88 3.65 -10.12 3.57
C PHE A 88 2.27 -10.35 2.95
N ALA A 89 1.66 -11.52 3.18
CA ALA A 89 0.33 -11.81 2.65
C ALA A 89 -0.75 -10.85 3.14
N VAL A 90 -0.75 -10.52 4.44
CA VAL A 90 -1.69 -9.55 5.02
C VAL A 90 -1.50 -8.16 4.41
N TRP A 91 -0.25 -7.75 4.20
CA TRP A 91 0.04 -6.51 3.50
C TRP A 91 -0.44 -6.54 2.05
N CYS A 92 -0.12 -7.60 1.30
CA CYS A 92 -0.59 -7.78 -0.08
C CYS A 92 -2.11 -7.73 -0.22
N ASP A 93 -2.84 -8.29 0.75
CA ASP A 93 -4.30 -8.28 0.80
C ASP A 93 -4.85 -6.85 0.82
N SER A 94 -4.35 -6.00 1.73
CA SER A 94 -4.73 -4.58 1.79
C SER A 94 -4.46 -3.81 0.48
N ILE A 95 -3.30 -4.08 -0.16
CA ILE A 95 -2.95 -3.41 -1.42
C ILE A 95 -3.88 -3.84 -2.56
N ILE A 96 -4.20 -5.12 -2.65
CA ILE A 96 -5.11 -5.63 -3.68
C ILE A 96 -6.53 -5.12 -3.43
N GLU A 97 -6.99 -5.06 -2.17
CA GLU A 97 -8.27 -4.47 -1.82
C GLU A 97 -8.35 -2.99 -2.23
N ASP A 98 -7.32 -2.19 -1.92
CA ASP A 98 -7.27 -0.77 -2.29
C ASP A 98 -7.33 -0.57 -3.81
N ILE A 99 -6.63 -1.42 -4.58
CA ILE A 99 -6.63 -1.39 -6.04
C ILE A 99 -8.02 -1.72 -6.59
N LEU A 100 -8.62 -2.82 -6.12
CA LEU A 100 -9.90 -3.32 -6.64
C LEU A 100 -11.09 -2.43 -6.26
N THR A 101 -11.04 -1.80 -5.09
CA THR A 101 -12.11 -0.91 -4.61
C THR A 101 -11.99 0.52 -5.13
N LYS A 102 -10.93 0.84 -5.91
CA LYS A 102 -10.65 2.18 -6.45
C LYS A 102 -10.60 3.30 -5.39
N LYS A 103 -10.28 2.98 -4.13
CA LYS A 103 -10.00 4.01 -3.11
C LYS A 103 -8.78 4.87 -3.45
N ALA A 104 -8.05 4.53 -4.52
CA ALA A 104 -6.99 5.34 -5.10
C ALA A 104 -7.48 6.61 -5.88
N ASP A 105 -8.79 6.84 -6.03
CA ASP A 105 -9.35 8.02 -6.72
C ASP A 105 -9.97 9.07 -5.76
N LEU A 106 -9.48 9.17 -4.52
CA LEU A 106 -9.79 10.28 -3.61
C LEU A 106 -8.55 10.81 -2.87
N THR A 107 -7.53 11.25 -3.61
CA THR A 107 -6.62 12.30 -3.12
C THR A 107 -6.10 13.15 -4.29
N ILE A 108 -6.97 14.03 -4.83
CA ILE A 108 -6.50 15.34 -5.29
C ILE A 108 -6.47 16.23 -4.05
N THR A 109 -5.29 16.39 -3.44
CA THR A 109 -4.92 17.70 -2.90
C THR A 109 -3.39 17.81 -2.86
N LYS A 110 -2.81 18.43 -3.89
CA LYS A 110 -1.73 19.38 -3.62
C LYS A 110 -2.39 20.75 -3.47
N PRO A 111 -2.28 21.40 -2.31
CA PRO A 111 -2.09 22.83 -2.25
C PRO A 111 -0.58 23.04 -2.14
N GLN A 112 -0.01 23.66 -3.17
CA GLN A 112 1.28 24.33 -3.07
C GLN A 112 1.19 25.42 -1.98
N GLU A 113 2.34 25.64 -1.34
CA GLU A 113 2.68 26.71 -0.38
C GLU A 113 1.70 27.89 -0.30
N SER A 114 1.25 28.21 0.92
CA SER A 114 0.79 29.56 1.24
C SER A 114 1.11 29.90 2.69
N ALA A 115 2.02 30.88 2.79
CA ALA A 115 2.22 31.83 3.88
C ALA A 115 2.72 31.31 5.25
N THR A 116 3.97 31.67 5.53
CA THR A 116 4.47 32.06 6.85
C THR A 116 3.43 32.87 7.62
N VAL A 117 2.88 32.33 8.70
CA VAL A 117 2.18 33.14 9.69
C VAL A 117 3.20 33.54 10.75
N ALA A 118 3.81 34.71 10.55
CA ALA A 118 4.38 35.47 11.65
C ALA A 118 3.23 35.88 12.57
N ALA A 119 3.02 35.12 13.65
CA ALA A 119 2.17 35.55 14.74
C ALA A 119 2.91 36.68 15.48
N SER A 120 2.55 37.91 15.14
CA SER A 120 2.87 39.09 15.94
C SER A 120 2.30 38.90 17.35
N GLN A 121 3.19 38.81 18.34
CA GLN A 121 2.81 39.00 19.73
C GLN A 121 2.59 40.49 19.95
N ALA A 122 1.33 40.92 20.00
CA ALA A 122 0.94 42.18 20.60
C ALA A 122 -0.46 42.01 21.18
N GLY A 123 -0.56 41.93 22.51
CA GLY A 123 -1.85 41.88 23.18
C GLY A 123 -1.88 41.27 24.58
N PHE A 124 -0.90 41.53 25.43
CA PHE A 124 -1.11 41.47 26.88
C PHE A 124 -0.95 42.89 27.42
N GLY A 125 -2.08 43.59 27.52
CA GLY A 125 -2.17 44.81 28.27
C GLY A 125 -2.06 44.48 29.76
N LEU A 126 -1.00 44.96 30.39
CA LEU A 126 -0.94 45.18 31.83
C LEU A 126 -0.33 46.57 32.02
N ASP A 127 -1.22 47.54 32.20
CA ASP A 127 -0.85 48.90 32.60
C ASP A 127 -0.35 48.82 34.06
N MET A 128 0.95 49.03 34.22
CA MET A 128 1.68 48.97 35.49
C MET A 128 1.91 50.40 36.00
N ALA A 129 0.83 51.14 36.26
CA ALA A 129 0.92 52.47 36.84
C ALA A 129 -0.39 52.93 37.51
N ASP A 130 -0.89 52.20 38.52
CA ASP A 130 -1.91 52.76 39.44
C ASP A 130 -2.02 52.05 40.80
N TYR A 131 -0.88 51.77 41.44
CA TYR A 131 -0.86 51.33 42.85
C TYR A 131 0.20 52.09 43.65
N ALA A 132 0.06 53.41 43.65
CA ALA A 132 0.73 54.28 44.60
C ALA A 132 -0.28 55.33 45.10
N GLY A 133 -0.87 55.07 46.25
CA GLY A 133 -1.67 56.06 46.98
C GLY A 133 -2.93 55.49 47.61
N ASP A 134 -2.78 54.87 48.77
CA ASP A 134 -3.67 55.06 49.93
C ASP A 134 -3.46 53.93 50.94
N PHE A 135 -2.52 54.10 51.87
CA PHE A 135 -2.65 53.56 53.24
C PHE A 135 -1.69 54.29 54.20
N LEU A 136 -1.88 55.60 54.33
CA LEU A 136 -1.56 56.35 55.54
C LEU A 136 -2.86 56.99 56.04
N ARG A 137 -3.59 56.29 56.92
CA ARG A 137 -4.43 56.88 57.97
C ARG A 137 -4.95 55.81 58.94
N GLN A 138 -4.56 56.01 60.20
CA GLN A 138 -4.97 55.36 61.45
C GLN A 138 -4.27 54.04 61.81
#